data_AF-A0A8S0H0U1-F1
#
_entry.id   AF-A0A8S0H0U1-F1
#
_cell.length_a   1.000
_cell.length_b   1.000
_cell.length_c   1.000
_cell.angle_alpha   90.00
_cell.angle_beta   90.00
_cell.angle_gamma   90.00
#
_symmetry.space_group_name_H-M   'P 1'
#
loop_
_entity.id
_entity.type
_entity.pdbx_description
1 polymer ?
#
loop_
_entity_poly.entity_id
_entity_poly.type
_entity_poly.pdbx_seq_one_letter_code
_entity_poly.pdbx_strand_id
1 'polypeptide(L)'
;MIGTGQPATLLVYGLRGNLYRSTDFGSTWEQVELNAARGALEFGLSGATLLDDGSLVIVGNGGSVIRSTDHGQTFSVFNRADRISLSAVTAAGNGDLILAGQGGVRVSAATGAELGQ
;
A
#
# COMPACT_ATOMS: atom_id res chain seq x y z
N MET A 1 -1.64 0.85 -10.75
CA MET A 1 -0.81 2.07 -10.90
C MET A 1 -1.46 3.17 -10.09
N ILE A 2 -0.66 4.03 -9.44
CA ILE A 2 -1.15 5.19 -8.68
C ILE A 2 -0.15 6.35 -8.79
N GLY A 3 -0.62 7.60 -8.72
CA GLY A 3 0.25 8.79 -8.61
C GLY A 3 0.64 9.06 -7.14
N THR A 4 1.74 9.76 -6.92
CA THR A 4 2.31 9.96 -5.56
C THR A 4 2.03 11.34 -4.94
N GLY A 5 1.23 12.16 -5.61
CA GLY A 5 1.08 13.59 -5.29
C GLY A 5 2.22 14.47 -5.83
N GLN A 6 3.29 13.88 -6.35
CA GLN A 6 4.35 14.61 -7.06
C GLN A 6 4.10 14.63 -8.58
N PRO A 7 4.47 15.72 -9.28
CA PRO A 7 4.41 15.77 -10.75
C PRO A 7 5.20 14.63 -11.38
N ALA A 8 4.69 14.10 -12.50
CA ALA A 8 5.33 13.04 -13.30
C ALA A 8 5.64 11.73 -12.55
N THR A 9 5.24 11.59 -11.29
CA THR A 9 5.67 10.49 -10.44
C THR A 9 4.57 9.44 -10.32
N LEU A 10 4.90 8.20 -10.69
CA LEU A 10 3.98 7.06 -10.73
C LEU A 10 4.56 5.87 -9.97
N LEU A 11 3.67 5.08 -9.39
CA LEU A 11 3.96 3.76 -8.87
C LEU A 11 3.21 2.68 -9.64
N VAL A 12 3.90 1.60 -9.98
CA VAL A 12 3.30 0.34 -10.41
C VAL A 12 3.69 -0.75 -9.42
N TYR A 13 2.73 -1.61 -9.11
CA TYR A 13 2.88 -2.65 -8.12
C TYR A 13 2.12 -3.89 -8.57
N GLY A 14 2.49 -5.06 -8.04
CA GLY A 14 1.78 -6.28 -8.41
C GLY A 14 2.32 -7.53 -7.76
N LEU A 15 2.42 -8.59 -8.57
CA LEU A 15 2.75 -9.94 -8.12
C LEU A 15 4.08 -9.97 -7.36
N ARG A 16 4.13 -10.82 -6.33
CA ARG A 16 5.34 -11.11 -5.55
C ARG A 16 6.02 -9.87 -4.95
N GLY A 17 5.24 -8.89 -4.50
CA GLY A 17 5.72 -7.69 -3.84
C GLY A 17 6.51 -6.73 -4.74
N ASN A 18 6.44 -6.92 -6.06
CA ASN A 18 7.07 -5.99 -6.99
C ASN A 18 6.43 -4.61 -6.86
N LEU A 19 7.27 -3.60 -6.67
CA LEU A 19 6.92 -2.19 -6.65
C LEU A 19 8.00 -1.41 -7.39
N TYR A 20 7.58 -0.58 -8.34
CA TYR A 20 8.46 0.27 -9.13
C TYR A 20 7.94 1.70 -9.11
N ARG A 21 8.88 2.65 -9.08
CA ARG A 21 8.64 4.08 -9.13
C ARG A 21 9.22 4.67 -10.39
N SER A 22 8.47 5.56 -11.02
CA SER A 22 8.92 6.39 -12.13
C SER A 22 8.76 7.86 -11.73
N THR A 23 9.66 8.72 -12.22
CA THR A 23 9.62 10.20 -12.07
C THR A 23 9.46 10.92 -13.41
N ASP A 24 9.20 10.17 -14.49
CA ASP A 24 9.17 10.64 -15.87
C ASP A 24 7.96 10.08 -16.65
N PHE A 25 6.81 10.02 -15.97
CA PHE A 25 5.54 9.50 -16.50
C PHE A 25 5.61 8.05 -17.03
N GLY A 26 6.47 7.24 -16.44
CA GLY A 26 6.61 5.82 -16.74
C GLY A 26 7.57 5.51 -17.89
N SER A 27 8.41 6.47 -18.27
CA SER A 27 9.44 6.26 -19.30
C SER A 27 10.60 5.40 -18.76
N THR A 28 10.99 5.64 -17.51
CA THR A 28 11.96 4.84 -16.76
C THR A 28 11.39 4.43 -15.40
N TRP A 29 11.88 3.30 -14.88
CA TRP A 29 11.39 2.69 -13.66
C TRP A 29 12.54 2.23 -12.78
N GLU A 30 12.47 2.58 -11.49
CA GLU A 30 13.37 2.12 -10.45
C GLU A 30 12.61 1.22 -9.47
N GLN A 31 13.21 0.11 -9.08
CA GLN A 31 12.61 -0.80 -8.11
C GLN A 31 12.65 -0.17 -6.71
N VAL A 32 11.53 -0.26 -5.99
CA VAL A 32 11.44 0.14 -4.59
C VAL A 32 11.37 -1.13 -3.75
N GLU A 33 12.42 -1.38 -2.96
CA GLU A 33 12.51 -2.58 -2.12
C GLU A 33 11.49 -2.52 -0.98
N LEU A 34 10.72 -3.61 -0.84
CA LEU A 34 9.74 -3.77 0.22
C LEU A 34 10.23 -4.79 1.23
N ASN A 35 10.71 -4.30 2.37
CA ASN A 35 11.25 -5.15 3.43
C ASN A 35 10.21 -5.34 4.54
N ALA A 36 9.74 -6.58 4.70
CA ALA A 36 8.92 -7.02 5.82
C ALA A 36 9.79 -7.54 6.98
N ALA A 37 9.16 -7.86 8.11
CA ALA A 37 9.85 -8.36 9.30
C ALA A 37 10.67 -9.64 9.08
N ARG A 38 10.38 -10.42 8.03
CA ARG A 38 11.06 -11.69 7.70
C ARG A 38 11.87 -11.62 6.39
N GLY A 39 12.18 -10.42 5.90
CA GLY A 39 12.88 -10.19 4.63
C GLY A 39 11.98 -9.55 3.58
N ALA A 40 12.34 -9.71 2.31
CA ALA A 40 11.61 -9.13 1.19
C ALA A 40 10.13 -9.56 1.20
N LEU A 41 9.23 -8.63 0.89
CA LEU A 41 7.81 -8.89 0.76
C LEU A 41 7.56 -9.68 -0.53
N GLU A 42 7.04 -10.90 -0.42
CA GLU A 42 6.74 -11.76 -1.58
C GLU A 42 5.23 -11.92 -1.85
N PHE A 43 4.38 -11.11 -1.21
CA PHE A 43 2.93 -11.14 -1.42
C PHE A 43 2.51 -10.25 -2.58
N GLY A 44 1.53 -10.70 -3.38
CA GLY A 44 0.95 -9.88 -4.43
C GLY A 44 0.22 -8.65 -3.87
N LEU A 45 0.42 -7.50 -4.51
CA LEU A 45 -0.22 -6.22 -4.21
C LEU A 45 -1.36 -5.95 -5.21
N SER A 46 -2.49 -5.43 -4.73
CA SER A 46 -3.76 -5.42 -5.49
C SER A 46 -4.46 -4.05 -5.51
N GLY A 47 -4.43 -3.31 -4.40
CA GLY A 47 -5.14 -2.03 -4.28
C GLY A 47 -4.23 -0.94 -3.72
N ALA A 48 -4.50 0.32 -4.06
CA ALA A 48 -3.77 1.46 -3.51
C ALA A 48 -4.65 2.71 -3.37
N THR A 49 -4.29 3.58 -2.44
CA THR A 49 -4.89 4.91 -2.28
C THR A 49 -3.83 5.94 -1.90
N LEU A 50 -4.04 7.18 -2.32
CA LEU A 50 -3.33 8.37 -1.83
C LEU A 50 -4.26 9.03 -0.81
N LEU A 51 -3.77 9.30 0.39
CA LEU A 51 -4.51 9.97 1.45
C LEU A 51 -4.32 11.49 1.36
N ASP A 52 -5.21 12.24 2.02
CA ASP A 52 -5.19 13.71 2.02
C ASP A 52 -3.90 14.29 2.61
N ASP A 53 -3.23 13.55 3.50
CA ASP A 53 -1.93 13.92 4.09
C ASP A 53 -0.73 13.64 3.16
N GLY A 54 -0.99 13.14 1.94
CA GLY A 54 0.02 12.78 0.96
C GLY A 54 0.61 11.37 1.15
N SER A 55 0.17 10.63 2.17
CA SER A 55 0.61 9.26 2.38
C SER A 55 0.03 8.31 1.35
N LEU A 56 0.83 7.36 0.89
CA LEU A 56 0.40 6.28 0.02
C LEU A 56 0.18 5.02 0.83
N VAL A 57 -0.94 4.34 0.60
CA VAL A 57 -1.20 3.02 1.15
C VAL A 57 -1.47 2.04 0.02
N ILE A 58 -0.77 0.91 0.02
CA ILE A 58 -0.97 -0.19 -0.93
C ILE A 58 -1.28 -1.46 -0.13
N VAL A 59 -2.23 -2.25 -0.60
CA VAL A 59 -2.71 -3.46 0.08
C VAL A 59 -2.66 -4.68 -0.83
N GLY A 60 -2.63 -5.87 -0.23
CA GLY A 60 -2.57 -7.11 -1.00
C GLY A 60 -2.79 -8.38 -0.20
N ASN A 61 -2.27 -9.47 -0.76
CA ASN A 61 -2.40 -10.81 -0.22
C ASN A 61 -1.71 -10.94 1.15
N GLY A 62 -2.16 -11.92 1.95
CA GLY A 62 -1.61 -12.17 3.29
C GLY A 62 -1.82 -11.01 4.26
N GLY A 63 -2.84 -10.18 4.03
CA GLY A 63 -3.13 -8.99 4.83
C GLY A 63 -2.04 -7.93 4.78
N SER A 64 -1.27 -7.87 3.69
CA SER A 64 -0.23 -6.84 3.50
C SER A 64 -0.86 -5.45 3.39
N VAL A 65 -0.38 -4.52 4.20
CA VAL A 65 -0.64 -3.08 4.14
C VAL A 65 0.72 -2.39 4.19
N ILE A 66 1.10 -1.72 3.11
CA ILE A 66 2.35 -0.99 3.01
C ILE A 66 2.06 0.49 2.90
N ARG A 67 2.82 1.31 3.63
CA ARG A 67 2.61 2.75 3.72
C ARG A 67 3.88 3.54 3.47
N SER A 68 3.79 4.55 2.61
CA SER A 68 4.83 5.56 2.40
C SER A 68 4.30 6.92 2.84
N THR A 69 5.18 7.71 3.45
CA THR A 69 4.93 9.12 3.83
C THR A 69 5.91 10.07 3.13
N ASP A 70 6.62 9.59 2.11
CA ASP A 70 7.70 10.29 1.41
C ASP A 70 7.54 10.21 -0.12
N HIS A 71 6.28 10.22 -0.57
CA HIS A 71 5.90 10.17 -1.99
C HIS A 71 6.39 8.93 -2.74
N GLY A 72 6.40 7.79 -2.06
CA GLY A 72 6.70 6.49 -2.63
C GLY A 72 8.19 6.17 -2.75
N GLN A 73 9.06 6.90 -2.07
CA GLN A 73 10.50 6.61 -2.05
C GLN A 73 10.80 5.43 -1.13
N THR A 74 10.18 5.38 0.04
CA THR A 74 10.32 4.27 0.99
C THR A 74 8.96 3.85 1.56
N PHE A 75 8.87 2.58 1.96
CA PHE A 75 7.65 1.99 2.49
C PHE A 75 7.90 1.24 3.79
N SER A 76 7.02 1.48 4.75
CA SER A 76 6.82 0.60 5.90
C SER A 76 5.89 -0.55 5.52
N VAL A 77 6.23 -1.77 5.92
CA VAL A 77 5.44 -2.97 5.62
C VAL A 77 4.80 -3.52 6.89
N PHE A 78 3.47 -3.58 6.90
CA PHE A 78 2.70 -4.21 7.96
C PHE A 78 1.89 -5.38 7.39
N ASN A 79 2.07 -6.57 7.96
CA ASN A 79 1.21 -7.71 7.67
C ASN A 79 0.23 -7.89 8.81
N ARG A 80 -1.07 -7.78 8.50
CA ARG A 80 -2.13 -8.01 9.47
C ARG A 80 -2.08 -9.44 10.04
N ALA A 81 -2.42 -9.56 11.31
CA ALA A 81 -2.41 -10.84 12.02
C ALA A 81 -3.45 -11.84 11.49
N ASP A 82 -4.59 -11.35 11.00
CA ASP A 82 -5.66 -12.18 10.41
C ASP A 82 -5.27 -12.75 9.03
N ARG A 83 -4.24 -12.19 8.39
CA ARG A 83 -3.70 -12.60 7.08
C ARG A 83 -4.74 -12.62 5.95
N ILE A 84 -5.90 -11.99 6.16
CA ILE A 84 -6.98 -11.95 5.18
C ILE A 84 -6.52 -11.12 3.98
N SER A 85 -6.56 -11.71 2.78
CA SER A 85 -6.19 -11.01 1.55
C SER A 85 -7.08 -9.80 1.31
N LEU A 86 -6.42 -8.68 0.99
CA LEU A 86 -7.04 -7.40 0.68
C LEU A 86 -6.98 -7.17 -0.83
N SER A 87 -8.09 -6.72 -1.40
CA SER A 87 -8.22 -6.41 -2.82
C SER A 87 -8.27 -4.90 -3.10
N ALA A 88 -8.81 -4.11 -2.17
CA ALA A 88 -8.94 -2.66 -2.33
C ALA A 88 -8.77 -1.92 -1.01
N VAL A 89 -8.41 -0.64 -1.11
CA VAL A 89 -8.27 0.30 -0.01
C VAL A 89 -8.73 1.68 -0.48
N THR A 90 -9.39 2.44 0.40
CA THR A 90 -9.68 3.87 0.21
C THR A 90 -9.67 4.58 1.55
N ALA A 91 -9.62 5.91 1.55
CA ALA A 91 -9.68 6.70 2.77
C ALA A 91 -11.07 6.58 3.43
N ALA A 92 -11.09 6.40 4.75
CA ALA A 92 -12.30 6.50 5.57
C ALA A 92 -12.50 7.91 6.16
N GLY A 93 -11.50 8.79 6.01
CA GLY A 93 -11.41 10.08 6.71
C GLY A 93 -10.59 9.98 7.99
N ASN A 94 -10.10 11.11 8.51
CA ASN A 94 -9.29 11.20 9.74
C ASN A 94 -8.02 10.32 9.74
N GLY A 95 -7.50 9.96 8.57
CA GLY A 95 -6.35 9.06 8.41
C GLY A 95 -6.69 7.56 8.44
N ASP A 96 -7.94 7.19 8.70
CA ASP A 96 -8.37 5.79 8.67
C ASP A 96 -8.59 5.29 7.25
N LEU A 97 -8.64 3.97 7.11
CA LEU A 97 -8.79 3.26 5.85
C LEU A 97 -10.06 2.43 5.85
N ILE A 98 -10.72 2.38 4.69
CA ILE A 98 -11.67 1.32 4.37
C ILE A 98 -10.90 0.26 3.60
N LEU A 99 -10.84 -0.96 4.14
CA LEU A 99 -10.24 -2.13 3.52
C LEU A 99 -11.33 -3.06 3.00
N ALA A 100 -11.19 -3.55 1.77
CA ALA A 100 -12.05 -4.57 1.20
C ALA A 100 -11.24 -5.79 0.75
N GLY A 101 -11.77 -6.99 0.97
CA GLY A 101 -11.12 -8.24 0.59
C GLY A 101 -11.92 -9.48 0.97
N GLN A 102 -11.25 -10.61 1.17
CA GLN A 102 -11.89 -11.91 1.45
C GLN A 102 -12.73 -11.91 2.76
N GLY A 103 -12.44 -11.00 3.68
CA GLY A 103 -13.19 -10.82 4.92
C GLY A 103 -14.24 -9.72 4.88
N GLY A 104 -14.69 -9.29 3.68
CA GLY A 104 -15.65 -8.20 3.52
C GLY A 104 -15.00 -6.81 3.58
N VAL A 105 -15.81 -5.81 3.95
CA VAL A 105 -15.41 -4.40 4.08
C VAL A 105 -15.28 -4.04 5.56
N ARG A 106 -14.17 -3.40 5.95
CA ARG A 106 -13.88 -3.00 7.33
C ARG A 106 -13.12 -1.68 7.39
N VAL A 107 -13.28 -0.97 8.50
CA VAL A 107 -12.47 0.22 8.81
C VAL A 107 -11.23 -0.22 9.59
N SER A 108 -10.08 0.37 9.30
CA SER A 108 -8.82 0.15 10.01
C SER A 108 -8.08 1.46 10.21
N ALA A 109 -7.10 1.49 11.11
CA ALA A 109 -6.15 2.58 11.20
C ALA A 109 -5.36 2.75 9.89
N ALA A 110 -4.68 3.89 9.71
CA ALA A 110 -3.76 4.17 8.59
C ALA A 110 -2.69 3.08 8.36
N THR A 111 -2.31 2.37 9.42
CA THR A 111 -1.33 1.28 9.40
C THR A 111 -1.91 -0.04 8.88
N GLY A 112 -3.23 -0.12 8.76
CA GLY A 112 -3.94 -1.36 8.47
C GLY A 112 -4.28 -2.19 9.70
N ALA A 113 -3.93 -1.74 10.91
CA ALA A 113 -4.34 -2.39 12.15
C ALA A 113 -5.84 -2.18 12.40
N GLU A 114 -6.50 -3.17 13.01
CA GLU A 114 -7.89 -3.01 13.47
C GLU A 114 -7.99 -1.78 14.39
N LEU A 115 -9.05 -1.01 14.22
CA LEU A 115 -9.45 -0.02 15.22
C LEU A 115 -9.93 -0.81 16.45
N GLY A 116 -9.43 -0.47 17.64
CA GLY A 116 -9.70 -1.23 18.86
C GLY A 116 -11.19 -1.50 19.08
N GLN A 117 -11.47 -2.70 19.62
CA GLN A 117 -12.69 -2.92 20.39
C GLN A 117 -12.67 -2.08 21.67
#